data_AF-A0A7Z8Z6M6-F1
#
_entry.id   AF-A0A7Z8Z6M6-F1
#
_cell.length_a   1.000
_cell.length_b   1.000
_cell.length_c   1.000
_cell.angle_alpha   90.00
_cell.angle_beta   90.00
_cell.angle_gamma   90.00
#
_symmetry.space_group_name_H-M   'P 1'
#
loop_
_entity.id
_entity.type
_entity.pdbx_description
1 polymer ?
#
loop_
_entity_poly.entity_id
_entity_poly.type
_entity_poly.pdbx_seq_one_letter_code
_entity_poly.pdbx_strand_id
1 'polypeptide(L)'
;MNKNLYRIVFNKARGMLMVVADIARSGRAGAARSSAPGSLPRLLHGKISAISFGLWLAMGVIHPAQANIVADAGAPKNQQPTVMPSANGTPQVNIQTPSAAGVSRNTYSQFDVNQQGAILNNSHKNVQTQLGGMVAGTPGWRKAKRRSFSTRSTRATPAG
;
A
#
# COMPACT_ATOMS: atom_id res chain seq x y z
N MET A 1 -4.39 15.26 58.55
CA MET A 1 -5.68 15.62 57.92
C MET A 1 -5.49 15.57 56.41
N ASN A 2 -6.09 14.59 55.71
CA ASN A 2 -5.95 14.44 54.26
C ASN A 2 -7.20 14.98 53.56
N LYS A 3 -7.02 15.95 52.65
CA LYS A 3 -8.11 16.81 52.10
C LYS A 3 -8.58 16.42 50.70
N ASN A 4 -8.16 15.27 50.19
CA ASN A 4 -8.39 14.90 48.79
C ASN A 4 -9.10 13.55 48.68
N LEU A 5 -10.42 13.55 48.85
CA LEU A 5 -11.26 12.40 48.52
C LEU A 5 -11.60 12.43 47.02
N TYR A 6 -11.35 11.31 46.34
CA TYR A 6 -11.64 11.13 44.92
C TYR A 6 -12.52 9.91 44.72
N ARG A 7 -13.49 10.01 43.80
CA ARG A 7 -14.35 8.90 43.40
C ARG A 7 -14.19 8.60 41.91
N ILE A 8 -14.37 7.34 41.55
CA ILE A 8 -14.30 6.89 40.17
C ILE A 8 -15.70 6.93 39.58
N VAL A 9 -15.90 7.69 38.51
CA VAL A 9 -17.19 7.84 37.81
C VAL A 9 -17.05 7.39 36.37
N PHE A 10 -18.01 6.60 35.89
CA PHE A 10 -18.07 6.18 34.49
C PHE A 10 -18.49 7.35 33.59
N ASN A 11 -17.63 7.74 32.65
CA ASN A 11 -17.93 8.78 31.68
C ASN A 11 -18.49 8.16 30.40
N LYS A 12 -19.82 8.30 30.21
CA LYS A 12 -20.53 7.74 29.04
C LYS A 12 -20.09 8.34 27.70
N ALA A 13 -19.63 9.59 27.68
CA ALA A 13 -19.16 10.23 26.44
C ALA A 13 -17.79 9.68 25.99
N ARG A 14 -16.99 9.18 26.94
CA ARG A 14 -15.65 8.63 26.67
C ARG A 14 -15.58 7.10 26.77
N GLY A 15 -16.59 6.45 27.33
CA GLY A 15 -16.65 4.99 27.49
C GLY A 15 -15.66 4.43 28.51
N MET A 16 -15.16 5.24 29.46
CA MET A 16 -14.13 4.84 30.42
C MET A 16 -14.42 5.39 31.83
N LEU A 17 -13.81 4.76 32.83
CA LEU A 17 -13.83 5.20 34.23
C LEU A 17 -12.83 6.35 34.44
N MET A 18 -13.27 7.46 35.03
CA MET A 18 -12.44 8.64 35.31
C MET A 18 -12.48 8.98 36.79
N VAL A 19 -11.33 9.41 37.34
CA VAL A 19 -11.21 9.86 38.74
C VAL A 19 -11.64 11.33 38.85
N VAL A 20 -12.59 11.62 39.73
CA VAL A 20 -13.11 12.98 39.97
C VAL A 20 -12.97 13.33 41.45
N ALA A 21 -12.55 14.57 41.74
CA ALA A 21 -12.45 15.09 43.10
C ALA A 21 -13.85 15.32 43.71
N ASP A 22 -14.06 14.91 44.95
CA ASP A 22 -15.37 14.91 45.62
C ASP A 22 -15.78 16.30 46.17
N ILE A 23 -15.09 17.38 45.76
CA ILE A 23 -15.28 18.75 46.29
C ILE A 23 -16.29 19.57 45.47
N ALA A 24 -16.86 19.02 44.39
CA ALA A 24 -17.90 19.70 43.61
C ALA A 24 -19.31 19.41 44.17
N ARG A 25 -19.83 20.37 44.95
CA ARG A 25 -21.22 20.42 45.45
C ARG A 25 -22.21 20.30 44.29
N SER A 26 -23.26 19.50 44.47
CA SER A 26 -24.32 19.25 43.48
C SER A 26 -25.05 20.54 43.09
N GLY A 27 -24.59 21.19 42.02
CA GLY A 27 -25.32 22.24 41.32
C GLY A 27 -26.17 21.61 40.22
N ARG A 28 -27.51 21.73 40.33
CA ARG A 28 -28.42 21.53 39.19
C ARG A 28 -28.04 22.55 38.11
N ALA A 29 -27.29 22.15 37.09
CA ALA A 29 -27.01 22.98 35.93
C ALA A 29 -28.03 22.65 34.83
N GLY A 30 -28.88 23.64 34.54
CA GLY A 30 -29.94 23.58 33.55
C GLY A 30 -29.44 23.31 32.14
N ALA A 31 -30.37 22.87 31.29
CA ALA A 31 -30.17 22.60 29.88
C ALA A 31 -29.62 23.85 29.16
N ALA A 32 -28.31 23.87 28.91
CA ALA A 32 -27.69 24.79 27.98
C ALA A 32 -27.66 24.15 26.59
N ARG A 33 -28.31 24.82 25.64
CA ARG A 33 -28.36 24.46 24.22
C ARG A 33 -26.94 24.53 23.66
N SER A 34 -26.34 23.38 23.35
CA SER A 34 -25.06 23.33 22.63
C SER A 34 -25.32 23.52 21.14
N SER A 35 -25.02 24.72 20.64
CA SER A 35 -24.82 24.99 19.22
C SER A 35 -23.76 24.02 18.68
N ALA A 36 -24.12 23.22 17.69
CA ALA A 36 -23.28 22.19 17.10
C ALA A 36 -22.08 22.82 16.36
N PRO A 37 -20.83 22.49 16.71
CA PRO A 37 -19.71 22.59 15.79
C PRO A 37 -19.67 21.29 14.96
N GLY A 38 -19.58 21.47 13.64
CA GLY A 38 -19.39 20.45 12.60
C GLY A 38 -19.19 19.01 13.05
N SER A 39 -20.18 18.17 12.74
CA SER A 39 -20.07 16.72 12.69
C SER A 39 -18.88 16.32 11.82
N LEU A 40 -17.73 16.05 12.44
CA LEU A 40 -16.70 15.21 11.83
C LEU A 40 -17.34 13.84 11.57
N PRO A 41 -17.15 13.22 10.39
CA PRO A 41 -17.71 11.90 10.14
C PRO A 41 -17.10 10.96 11.18
N ARG A 42 -17.93 10.56 12.14
CA ARG A 42 -17.69 9.41 13.00
C ARG A 42 -17.29 8.30 12.06
N LEU A 43 -16.03 7.86 12.12
CA LEU A 43 -15.58 6.65 11.44
C LEU A 43 -16.49 5.53 11.91
N LEU A 44 -17.53 5.27 11.12
CA LEU A 44 -18.46 4.17 11.28
C LEU A 44 -17.64 2.93 11.00
N HIS A 45 -16.99 2.42 12.05
CA HIS A 45 -16.56 1.03 12.08
C HIS A 45 -17.84 0.22 12.19
N GLY A 46 -18.50 0.03 11.04
CA GLY A 46 -19.60 -0.90 10.91
C GLY A 46 -19.09 -2.27 11.32
N LYS A 47 -19.74 -2.90 12.29
CA LYS A 47 -19.51 -4.31 12.59
C LYS A 47 -20.02 -5.09 11.38
N ILE A 48 -19.15 -5.36 10.40
CA ILE A 48 -19.46 -6.27 9.32
C ILE A 48 -19.69 -7.63 9.99
N SER A 49 -20.94 -8.08 10.00
CA SER A 49 -21.30 -9.38 10.56
C SER A 49 -20.54 -10.46 9.77
N ALA A 50 -20.03 -11.49 10.45
CA ALA A 50 -19.39 -12.63 9.80
C ALA A 50 -20.28 -13.23 8.69
N ILE A 51 -21.60 -13.12 8.85
CA ILE A 51 -22.61 -13.54 7.86
C ILE A 51 -22.55 -12.66 6.60
N SER A 52 -22.47 -11.33 6.75
CA SER A 52 -22.33 -10.42 5.60
C SER A 52 -20.99 -10.64 4.89
N PHE A 53 -19.88 -10.84 5.62
CA PHE A 53 -18.60 -11.14 5.00
C PHE A 53 -18.61 -12.50 4.26
N GLY A 54 -19.23 -13.52 4.88
CA GLY A 54 -19.42 -14.83 4.25
C GLY A 54 -20.29 -14.77 3.00
N LEU A 55 -21.33 -13.93 2.99
CA LEU A 55 -22.16 -13.70 1.80
C LEU A 55 -21.34 -13.04 0.67
N TRP A 56 -20.49 -12.06 0.99
CA TRP A 56 -19.62 -11.42 -0.01
C TRP A 56 -18.57 -12.39 -0.58
N LEU A 57 -18.01 -13.28 0.25
CA LEU A 57 -17.14 -14.36 -0.21
C LEU A 57 -17.88 -15.37 -1.10
N ALA A 58 -19.09 -15.80 -0.70
CA ALA A 58 -19.90 -16.76 -1.45
C ALA A 58 -20.38 -16.21 -2.80
N MET A 59 -20.66 -14.90 -2.87
CA MET A 59 -21.00 -14.19 -4.10
C MET A 59 -19.77 -13.86 -4.96
N GLY A 60 -18.55 -14.23 -4.52
CA GLY A 60 -17.32 -13.98 -5.27
C GLY A 60 -16.93 -12.50 -5.39
N VAL A 61 -17.50 -11.63 -4.56
CA VAL A 61 -17.25 -10.17 -4.63
C VAL A 61 -15.88 -9.80 -4.05
N ILE A 62 -15.28 -10.69 -3.26
CA ILE A 62 -13.95 -10.50 -2.66
C ILE A 62 -12.94 -11.35 -3.42
N HIS A 63 -12.05 -10.71 -4.17
CA HIS A 63 -10.92 -11.36 -4.84
C HIS A 63 -9.61 -11.06 -4.11
N PRO A 64 -8.71 -12.04 -3.93
CA PRO A 64 -7.38 -11.78 -3.40
C PRO A 64 -6.60 -10.93 -4.41
N ALA A 65 -6.01 -9.82 -3.95
CA ALA A 65 -5.10 -9.04 -4.77
C ALA A 65 -3.82 -9.86 -5.01
N GLN A 66 -3.59 -10.26 -6.26
CA GLN A 66 -2.35 -10.93 -6.65
C GLN A 66 -1.35 -9.88 -7.13
N ALA A 67 -0.13 -9.96 -6.60
CA ALA A 67 0.97 -9.14 -7.09
C ALA A 67 1.38 -9.64 -8.47
N ASN A 68 1.33 -8.76 -9.47
CA ASN A 68 1.67 -9.06 -10.84
C ASN A 68 2.48 -7.91 -11.47
N ILE A 69 3.36 -8.24 -12.40
CA ILE A 69 4.11 -7.26 -13.19
C ILE A 69 3.71 -7.44 -14.65
N VAL A 70 3.05 -6.44 -15.20
CA VAL A 70 2.51 -6.47 -16.56
C VAL A 70 3.02 -5.25 -17.32
N ALA A 71 3.70 -5.51 -18.44
CA ALA A 71 4.12 -4.47 -19.36
C ALA A 71 2.91 -3.81 -20.01
N ASP A 72 2.96 -2.49 -20.20
CA ASP A 72 1.89 -1.77 -20.89
C ASP A 72 1.97 -2.02 -22.39
N ALA A 73 1.01 -2.79 -22.92
CA ALA A 73 0.92 -3.09 -24.35
C ALA A 73 0.63 -1.86 -25.22
N GLY A 74 0.09 -0.77 -24.64
CA GLY A 74 -0.17 0.50 -25.32
C GLY A 74 1.05 1.42 -25.40
N ALA A 75 2.11 1.13 -24.65
CA ALA A 75 3.33 1.94 -24.67
C ALA A 75 4.13 1.75 -25.97
N PRO A 76 5.01 2.70 -26.35
CA PRO A 76 5.94 2.50 -27.47
C PRO A 76 6.79 1.24 -27.27
N LYS A 77 7.08 0.47 -28.33
CA LYS A 77 7.83 -0.81 -28.25
C LYS A 77 9.18 -0.70 -27.51
N ASN A 78 9.86 0.44 -27.60
CA ASN A 78 11.11 0.71 -26.90
C ASN A 78 10.93 1.04 -25.41
N GLN A 79 9.70 1.00 -24.90
CA GLN A 79 9.32 1.19 -23.50
C GLN A 79 8.57 -0.01 -22.93
N GLN A 80 8.33 -1.07 -23.72
CA GLN A 80 7.64 -2.27 -23.28
C GLN A 80 8.66 -3.31 -22.75
N PRO A 81 8.84 -3.47 -21.43
CA PRO A 81 9.78 -4.46 -20.90
C PRO A 81 9.28 -5.89 -21.13
N THR A 82 10.19 -6.86 -21.22
CA THR A 82 9.81 -8.28 -21.27
C THR A 82 9.78 -8.84 -19.85
N VAL A 83 8.63 -9.33 -19.42
CA VAL A 83 8.46 -10.00 -18.12
C VAL A 83 8.43 -11.51 -18.33
N MET A 84 9.21 -12.24 -17.54
CA MET A 84 9.28 -13.70 -17.57
C MET A 84 9.60 -14.27 -16.19
N PRO A 85 9.24 -15.51 -15.86
CA PRO A 85 9.68 -16.14 -14.63
C PRO A 85 11.17 -16.48 -14.68
N SER A 86 11.88 -16.27 -13.57
CA SER A 86 13.25 -16.79 -13.37
C SER A 86 13.24 -18.30 -13.09
N ALA A 87 14.43 -18.92 -13.04
CA ALA A 87 14.61 -20.34 -12.75
C ALA A 87 13.97 -20.79 -11.43
N ASN A 88 13.86 -19.91 -10.44
CA ASN A 88 13.21 -20.18 -9.15
C ASN A 88 11.79 -19.61 -9.04
N GLY A 89 11.19 -19.17 -10.14
CA GLY A 89 9.82 -18.64 -10.19
C GLY A 89 9.67 -17.17 -9.81
N THR A 90 10.75 -16.49 -9.38
CA THR A 90 10.70 -15.04 -9.11
C THR A 90 10.45 -14.27 -10.40
N PRO A 91 9.53 -13.28 -10.44
CA PRO A 91 9.32 -12.45 -11.62
C PRO A 91 10.61 -11.72 -12.04
N GLN A 92 11.01 -11.92 -13.29
CA GLN A 92 12.15 -11.27 -13.91
C GLN A 92 11.67 -10.32 -15.00
N VAL A 93 12.13 -9.08 -14.94
CA VAL A 93 11.83 -8.02 -15.89
C VAL A 93 13.12 -7.66 -16.62
N ASN A 94 13.17 -7.96 -17.91
CA ASN A 94 14.24 -7.53 -18.80
C ASN A 94 13.96 -6.09 -19.24
N ILE A 95 14.77 -5.15 -18.77
CA ILE A 95 14.52 -3.73 -19.01
C ILE A 95 15.00 -3.31 -20.40
N GLN A 96 14.33 -2.30 -20.96
CA GLN A 96 14.66 -1.74 -22.26
C GLN A 96 16.03 -1.07 -22.28
N THR A 97 16.64 -0.99 -23.47
CA THR A 97 17.94 -0.33 -23.63
C THR A 97 17.84 1.15 -23.21
N PRO A 98 18.82 1.68 -22.46
CA PRO A 98 18.84 3.08 -22.09
C PRO A 98 18.80 4.01 -23.31
N SER A 99 18.05 5.10 -23.19
CA SER A 99 18.06 6.20 -24.15
C SER A 99 19.44 6.87 -24.24
N ALA A 100 19.63 7.80 -25.19
CA ALA A 100 20.87 8.56 -25.32
C ALA A 100 21.27 9.32 -24.03
N ALA A 101 20.29 9.64 -23.17
CA ALA A 101 20.50 10.25 -21.86
C ALA A 101 20.93 9.24 -20.76
N GLY A 102 21.05 7.94 -21.10
CA GLY A 102 21.41 6.88 -20.15
C GLY A 102 20.23 6.35 -19.32
N VAL A 103 18.99 6.77 -19.60
CA VAL A 103 17.81 6.34 -18.84
C VAL A 103 17.03 5.29 -19.62
N SER A 104 16.78 4.14 -18.99
CA SER A 104 15.82 3.13 -19.46
C SER A 104 14.41 3.54 -19.01
N ARG A 105 13.49 3.71 -19.96
CA ARG A 105 12.08 4.01 -19.69
C ARG A 105 11.27 2.76 -19.94
N ASN A 106 10.56 2.28 -18.93
CA ASN A 106 9.77 1.06 -19.01
C ASN A 106 8.37 1.40 -18.50
N THR A 107 7.35 1.07 -19.28
CA THR A 107 5.97 1.40 -18.98
C THR A 107 5.22 0.12 -18.64
N TYR A 108 4.48 0.16 -17.54
CA TYR A 108 3.78 -0.98 -16.96
C TYR A 108 2.32 -0.59 -16.77
N SER A 109 1.41 -1.52 -17.09
CA SER A 109 0.00 -1.38 -16.71
C SER A 109 -0.21 -1.79 -15.25
N GLN A 110 0.64 -2.67 -14.73
CA GLN A 110 0.66 -3.09 -13.34
C GLN A 110 2.10 -3.41 -12.90
N PHE A 111 2.50 -2.97 -11.72
CA PHE A 111 3.81 -3.27 -11.14
C PHE A 111 3.68 -3.52 -9.64
N ASP A 112 3.25 -4.73 -9.30
CA ASP A 112 3.14 -5.18 -7.92
C ASP A 112 4.17 -6.27 -7.64
N VAL A 113 4.90 -6.11 -6.54
CA VAL A 113 5.96 -7.02 -6.13
C VAL A 113 5.52 -7.75 -4.87
N ASN A 114 5.58 -9.07 -4.89
CA ASN A 114 5.27 -9.91 -3.74
C ASN A 114 6.46 -9.96 -2.75
N GLN A 115 6.30 -10.71 -1.66
CA GLN A 115 7.35 -10.86 -0.64
C GLN A 115 8.63 -11.52 -1.18
N GLN A 116 8.51 -12.33 -2.23
CA GLN A 116 9.62 -12.99 -2.93
C GLN A 116 10.46 -11.99 -3.74
N GLY A 117 9.94 -10.79 -3.99
CA GLY A 117 10.63 -9.73 -4.72
C GLY A 117 10.48 -9.85 -6.24
N ALA A 118 11.20 -8.99 -6.95
CA ALA A 118 11.26 -8.98 -8.41
C ALA A 118 12.69 -8.68 -8.87
N ILE A 119 13.06 -9.23 -10.03
CA ILE A 119 14.40 -9.10 -10.59
C ILE A 119 14.33 -8.12 -11.76
N LEU A 120 14.98 -6.97 -11.64
CA LEU A 120 15.19 -6.07 -12.76
C LEU A 120 16.51 -6.42 -13.45
N ASN A 121 16.42 -7.14 -14.57
CA ASN A 121 17.58 -7.54 -15.34
C ASN A 121 18.04 -6.42 -16.26
N ASN A 122 19.17 -5.82 -15.89
CA ASN A 122 19.88 -4.78 -16.63
C ASN A 122 21.23 -5.28 -17.19
N SER A 123 21.42 -6.60 -17.23
CA SER A 123 22.68 -7.22 -17.66
C SER A 123 22.62 -7.64 -19.13
N HIS A 124 23.78 -7.53 -19.78
CA HIS A 124 24.04 -8.07 -21.11
C HIS A 124 24.60 -9.49 -21.09
N LYS A 125 25.04 -9.93 -19.92
CA LYS A 125 25.68 -11.22 -19.70
C LYS A 125 24.86 -12.01 -18.71
N ASN A 126 25.04 -13.32 -18.72
CA ASN A 126 24.47 -14.17 -17.69
C ASN A 126 25.05 -13.76 -16.34
N VAL A 127 24.18 -13.49 -15.38
CA VAL A 127 24.55 -13.01 -14.05
C VAL A 127 23.80 -13.80 -12.99
N GLN A 128 24.50 -14.12 -11.90
CA GLN A 128 23.87 -14.68 -10.71
C GLN A 128 23.15 -13.55 -9.99
N THR A 129 21.83 -13.68 -9.85
CA THR A 129 20.99 -12.77 -9.08
C THR A 129 20.73 -13.33 -7.69
N GLN A 130 20.57 -12.45 -6.71
CA GLN A 130 20.33 -12.84 -5.32
C GLN A 130 18.96 -13.51 -5.14
N LEU A 131 17.96 -13.00 -5.86
CA LEU A 131 16.57 -13.45 -5.73
C LEU A 131 16.18 -14.52 -6.74
N GLY A 132 16.94 -14.76 -7.81
CA GLY A 132 16.51 -15.57 -8.95
C GLY A 132 17.44 -16.68 -9.40
N GLY A 133 18.63 -16.78 -8.80
CA GLY A 133 19.70 -17.61 -9.34
C GLY A 133 20.30 -17.03 -10.63
N MET A 134 20.81 -17.90 -11.50
CA MET A 134 21.38 -17.50 -12.78
C MET A 134 20.29 -16.97 -13.72
N VAL A 135 20.47 -15.72 -14.16
CA VAL A 135 19.60 -15.05 -15.11
C VAL A 135 20.39 -14.75 -16.39
N ALA A 136 19.81 -15.11 -17.56
CA ALA A 136 20.41 -14.83 -18.86
C ALA A 136 20.41 -13.32 -19.17
N GLY A 137 21.37 -12.87 -19.99
CA GLY A 137 21.40 -11.48 -20.43
C GLY A 137 20.14 -11.07 -21.20
N THR A 138 19.78 -9.79 -21.13
CA THR A 138 18.64 -9.22 -21.85
C THR A 138 18.84 -9.28 -23.38
N PRO A 139 17.91 -9.88 -24.16
CA PRO A 139 18.02 -9.91 -25.60
C PRO A 139 17.91 -8.49 -26.19
N GLY A 140 18.87 -8.06 -27.02
CA GLY A 140 18.76 -6.84 -27.82
C GLY A 140 19.77 -5.72 -27.54
N TRP A 141 20.66 -5.85 -26.57
CA TRP A 141 21.61 -4.79 -26.25
C TRP A 141 22.86 -4.81 -27.13
N ARG A 142 22.80 -4.13 -28.28
CA ARG A 142 24.01 -3.78 -29.06
C ARG A 142 24.61 -2.49 -28.48
N LYS A 143 25.55 -2.64 -27.54
CA LYS A 143 26.48 -1.62 -27.00
C LYS A 143 25.85 -0.31 -26.48
N ALA A 144 25.56 -0.21 -25.18
CA ALA A 144 25.44 1.11 -24.53
C ALA A 144 26.10 1.08 -23.14
N LYS A 145 27.08 1.97 -22.96
CA LYS A 145 27.99 2.06 -21.82
C LYS A 145 27.26 2.68 -20.61
N ARG A 146 27.34 1.99 -19.46
CA ARG A 146 26.99 2.38 -18.07
C ARG A 146 26.57 3.84 -17.86
N ARG A 147 25.36 4.09 -17.32
CA ARG A 147 25.05 5.17 -16.36
C ARG A 147 23.62 5.08 -15.78
N SER A 148 23.44 5.69 -14.61
CA SER A 148 22.46 5.42 -13.54
C SER A 148 20.98 5.67 -13.85
N PHE A 149 20.13 4.95 -13.14
CA PHE A 149 18.66 4.89 -13.27
C PHE A 149 17.94 6.01 -12.49
N SER A 150 16.84 6.52 -13.06
CA SER A 150 15.83 7.34 -12.36
C SER A 150 14.44 6.84 -12.78
N THR A 151 13.72 6.20 -11.86
CA THR A 151 12.31 5.87 -12.01
C THR A 151 11.45 7.07 -11.65
N ARG A 152 10.60 7.51 -12.58
CA ARG A 152 9.48 8.42 -12.29
C ARG A 152 8.20 7.61 -12.37
N SER A 153 7.61 7.28 -11.21
CA SER A 153 6.25 6.75 -11.13
C SER A 153 5.27 7.90 -11.35
N THR A 154 4.52 7.89 -12.45
CA THR A 154 3.41 8.81 -12.65
C THR A 154 2.11 8.14 -12.22
N ARG A 155 1.59 8.66 -11.10
CA ARG A 155 0.21 8.60 -10.61
C ARG A 155 -0.11 7.45 -9.64
N ALA A 156 -0.14 7.82 -8.36
CA ALA A 156 -0.99 7.19 -7.37
C ALA A 156 -2.45 7.54 -7.71
N THR A 157 -3.28 6.51 -7.91
CA THR A 157 -4.74 6.67 -7.86
C THR A 157 -5.18 6.24 -6.46
N PRO A 158 -5.66 7.14 -5.60
CA PRO A 158 -6.26 6.75 -4.33
C PRO A 158 -7.58 6.03 -4.63
N ALA A 159 -7.79 4.89 -3.99
CA ALA A 159 -9.06 4.19 -4.00
C ALA A 159 -10.17 5.11 -3.44
N GLY A 160 -11.25 5.26 -4.21
CA GLY A 160 -12.54 5.77 -3.77
C GLY A 160 -13.57 4.67 -3.91
#